data_AF-A0A2S9YTG6-F1
#
_entry.id   AF-A0A2S9YTG6-F1
#
_cell.length_a   1.000
_cell.length_b   1.000
_cell.length_c   1.000
_cell.angle_alpha   90.00
_cell.angle_beta   90.00
_cell.angle_gamma   90.00
#
_symmetry.space_group_name_H-M   'P 1'
#
loop_
_entity.id
_entity.type
_entity.pdbx_description
1 polymer ?
#
loop_
_entity_poly.entity_id
_entity_poly.type
_entity_poly.pdbx_seq_one_letter_code
_entity_poly.pdbx_strand_id
1 'polypeptide(L)'
;MIEQRHEIETIAELDLHLLAGGSLEGRVFQELDLRGHTAALLRSPLTNALFLGCKLEAEAATHANATGALFFPDLPNLPYSMYRGALYSVAELYAGYEQGVAGSYEQAFDCRVYRHYSESRKVSDIVEDLAQRIHDHAITNALENWLAEGEHKVASVMGGHALSRADPMYRTVAKLGHELTLAGFCVATGGGPGAMEASHLGAYLATRGSEELEAALAVLARAPGMLPTDAWLDAAFEVRKMFPMAPEHESTCRSIAVPTWLYGHEPPNAFATHFAKYFDNSVREEGVLAIGMYGIVFAPGSAGTIQEIFQDAAQNHYNTYGHVSPMVFLGKKYWTEDKPVYPLLEKLAAGHDYARWLCISDDVDEIVEHLKAYTKARHPGE
;
A
#
# COMPACT_ATOMS: atom_id res chain seq x y z
N MET A 1 27.91 -13.93 -8.40
CA MET A 1 26.45 -13.88 -8.14
C MET A 1 26.29 -13.09 -6.86
N ILE A 2 25.42 -12.07 -6.84
CA ILE A 2 25.11 -11.35 -5.61
C ILE A 2 24.12 -12.23 -4.86
N GLU A 3 24.52 -12.82 -3.73
CA GLU A 3 23.60 -13.55 -2.86
C GLU A 3 22.78 -12.56 -2.03
N GLN A 4 21.45 -12.75 -2.00
CA GLN A 4 20.57 -11.98 -1.14
C GLN A 4 20.93 -12.27 0.32
N ARG A 5 21.09 -11.21 1.13
CA ARG A 5 21.34 -11.37 2.56
C ARG A 5 20.06 -11.80 3.25
N HIS A 6 20.21 -12.60 4.31
CA HIS A 6 19.08 -12.98 5.16
C HIS A 6 18.80 -11.83 6.14
N GLU A 7 17.60 -11.30 6.06
CA GLU A 7 17.06 -10.20 6.88
C GLU A 7 16.33 -10.80 8.08
N ILE A 8 16.48 -10.17 9.25
CA ILE A 8 15.82 -10.52 10.51
C ILE A 8 15.10 -9.26 10.98
N GLU A 9 13.78 -9.30 10.96
CA GLU A 9 12.88 -8.15 11.12
C GLU A 9 12.04 -8.27 12.39
N THR A 10 11.99 -9.46 13.01
CA THR A 10 11.34 -9.68 14.31
C THR A 10 12.24 -10.38 15.33
N ILE A 11 11.98 -10.14 16.61
CA ILE A 11 12.66 -10.85 17.71
C ILE A 11 12.34 -12.36 17.66
N ALA A 12 11.13 -12.73 17.24
CA ALA A 12 10.74 -14.14 17.12
C ALA A 12 11.55 -14.86 16.03
N GLU A 13 11.79 -14.23 14.87
CA GLU A 13 12.70 -14.76 13.84
C GLU A 13 14.12 -14.93 14.37
N LEU A 14 14.63 -13.93 15.11
CA LEU A 14 15.95 -14.01 15.72
C LEU A 14 16.04 -15.20 16.68
N ASP A 15 15.05 -15.36 17.54
CA ASP A 15 15.00 -16.47 18.51
C ASP A 15 14.98 -17.81 17.80
N LEU A 16 14.14 -17.98 16.77
CA LEU A 16 14.08 -19.20 15.96
C LEU A 16 15.40 -19.48 15.24
N HIS A 17 16.01 -18.45 14.66
CA HIS A 17 17.30 -18.56 13.97
C HIS A 17 18.42 -18.98 14.93
N LEU A 18 18.47 -18.40 16.13
CA LEU A 18 19.42 -18.76 17.18
C LEU A 18 19.19 -20.19 17.70
N LEU A 19 17.93 -20.58 17.91
CA LEU A 19 17.57 -21.94 18.33
C LEU A 19 17.97 -22.99 17.29
N ALA A 20 17.88 -22.66 16.01
CA ALA A 20 18.36 -23.51 14.92
C ALA A 20 19.89 -23.57 14.79
N GLY A 21 20.64 -22.85 15.65
CA GLY A 21 22.10 -22.76 15.57
C GLY A 21 22.59 -21.91 14.39
N GLY A 22 21.74 -21.03 13.87
CA GLY A 22 22.04 -20.19 12.73
C GLY A 22 23.14 -19.16 13.02
N SER A 23 24.07 -18.98 12.08
CA SER A 23 25.10 -17.94 12.19
C SER A 23 24.49 -16.53 12.04
N LEU A 24 25.02 -15.59 12.82
CA LEU A 24 24.70 -14.17 12.74
C LEU A 24 25.59 -13.40 11.73
N GLU A 25 26.60 -14.07 11.16
CA GLU A 25 27.46 -13.48 10.13
C GLU A 25 26.66 -13.16 8.85
N GLY A 26 26.92 -12.00 8.27
CA GLY A 26 26.29 -11.55 7.03
C GLY A 26 24.78 -11.30 7.12
N ARG A 27 24.19 -11.32 8.33
CA ARG A 27 22.76 -11.04 8.56
C ARG A 27 22.47 -9.55 8.62
N VAL A 28 21.26 -9.17 8.23
CA VAL A 28 20.75 -7.82 8.36
C VAL A 28 19.68 -7.80 9.45
N PHE A 29 19.82 -6.92 10.43
CA PHE A 29 18.86 -6.73 11.52
C PHE A 29 18.18 -5.37 11.35
N GLN A 30 16.86 -5.33 11.31
CA GLN A 30 16.08 -4.12 11.03
C GLN A 30 15.20 -3.71 12.23
N GLU A 31 15.43 -2.52 12.78
CA GLU A 31 14.60 -1.88 13.83
C GLU A 31 14.40 -2.73 15.11
N LEU A 32 15.32 -3.65 15.43
CA LEU A 32 15.19 -4.54 16.58
C LEU A 32 15.72 -3.94 17.88
N ASP A 33 15.01 -4.19 18.99
CA ASP A 33 15.55 -4.02 20.34
C ASP A 33 16.28 -5.28 20.79
N LEU A 34 17.60 -5.30 20.55
CA LEU A 34 18.48 -6.45 20.77
C LEU A 34 19.14 -6.45 22.15
N ARG A 35 18.75 -5.53 23.06
CA ARG A 35 19.32 -5.46 24.41
C ARG A 35 19.12 -6.77 25.19
N GLY A 36 17.98 -7.44 24.98
CA GLY A 36 17.68 -8.76 25.52
C GLY A 36 18.54 -9.91 24.97
N HIS A 37 19.23 -9.70 23.84
CA HIS A 37 20.01 -10.71 23.11
C HIS A 37 21.51 -10.47 23.19
N THR A 38 21.96 -9.56 24.06
CA THR A 38 23.37 -9.20 24.27
C THR A 38 24.27 -10.43 24.42
N ALA A 39 23.89 -11.39 25.25
CA ALA A 39 24.69 -12.60 25.46
C ALA A 39 24.82 -13.47 24.20
N ALA A 40 23.82 -13.48 23.31
CA ALA A 40 23.92 -14.18 22.03
C ALA A 40 24.86 -13.44 21.07
N LEU A 41 24.72 -12.11 20.97
CA LEU A 41 25.58 -11.26 20.13
C LEU A 41 27.06 -11.38 20.52
N LEU A 42 27.38 -11.38 21.82
CA LEU A 42 28.75 -11.52 22.33
C LEU A 42 29.39 -12.90 22.04
N ARG A 43 28.57 -13.94 21.84
CA ARG A 43 29.05 -15.32 21.57
C ARG A 43 29.25 -15.62 20.09
N SER A 44 28.80 -14.74 19.20
CA SER A 44 28.88 -14.93 17.76
C SER A 44 29.86 -13.95 17.12
N PRO A 45 30.64 -14.37 16.10
CA PRO A 45 31.22 -13.43 15.16
C PRO A 45 30.09 -12.70 14.41
N LEU A 46 30.18 -11.37 14.30
CA LEU A 46 29.20 -10.54 13.60
C LEU A 46 29.79 -9.96 12.31
N THR A 47 30.72 -10.70 11.69
CA THR A 47 31.39 -10.33 10.46
C THR A 47 30.37 -10.02 9.37
N ASN A 48 30.45 -8.82 8.78
CA ASN A 48 29.54 -8.34 7.73
C ASN A 48 28.05 -8.32 8.14
N ALA A 49 27.73 -8.39 9.44
CA ALA A 49 26.38 -8.16 9.92
C ALA A 49 26.03 -6.68 9.79
N LEU A 50 24.77 -6.36 9.45
CA LEU A 50 24.28 -4.98 9.35
C LEU A 50 23.22 -4.75 10.42
N PHE A 51 23.39 -3.68 11.19
CA PHE A 51 22.40 -3.22 12.16
C PHE A 51 21.78 -1.92 11.67
N LEU A 52 20.52 -1.98 11.27
CA LEU A 52 19.75 -0.84 10.77
C LEU A 52 18.79 -0.39 11.88
N GLY A 53 19.04 0.77 12.50
CA GLY A 53 18.19 1.33 13.56
C GLY A 53 18.07 0.47 14.84
N CYS A 54 18.91 -0.54 15.02
CA CYS A 54 18.79 -1.47 16.16
C CYS A 54 19.26 -0.86 17.47
N LYS A 55 18.64 -1.26 18.59
CA LYS A 55 19.05 -0.89 19.95
C LYS A 55 19.89 -2.01 20.57
N LEU A 56 21.13 -1.71 20.94
CA LEU A 56 22.07 -2.65 21.54
C LEU A 56 22.59 -2.10 22.87
N GLU A 57 22.94 -3.00 23.80
CA GLU A 57 23.76 -2.63 24.96
C GLU A 57 25.17 -2.23 24.51
N ALA A 58 25.84 -1.36 25.26
CA ALA A 58 27.14 -0.80 24.87
C ALA A 58 28.22 -1.86 24.63
N GLU A 59 28.21 -2.94 25.41
CA GLU A 59 29.14 -4.06 25.24
C GLU A 59 28.88 -4.85 23.94
N ALA A 60 27.61 -5.09 23.60
CA ALA A 60 27.24 -5.76 22.37
C ALA A 60 27.60 -4.92 21.14
N ALA A 61 27.34 -3.61 21.19
CA ALA A 61 27.72 -2.68 20.12
C ALA A 61 29.24 -2.63 19.92
N THR A 62 30.00 -2.62 21.02
CA THR A 62 31.48 -2.64 20.97
C THR A 62 32.01 -3.93 20.34
N HIS A 63 31.47 -5.08 20.75
CA HIS A 63 31.83 -6.38 20.19
C HIS A 63 31.46 -6.50 18.71
N ALA A 64 30.26 -6.09 18.34
CA ALA A 64 29.79 -6.09 16.95
C ALA A 64 30.69 -5.24 16.05
N ASN A 65 31.05 -4.02 16.49
CA ASN A 65 31.99 -3.18 15.75
C ASN A 65 33.38 -3.83 15.65
N ALA A 66 33.89 -4.40 16.76
CA ALA A 66 35.19 -5.07 16.79
C ALA A 66 35.27 -6.33 15.90
N THR A 67 34.12 -6.97 15.63
CA THR A 67 34.02 -8.18 14.80
C THR A 67 33.62 -7.89 13.36
N GLY A 68 33.53 -6.63 12.95
CA GLY A 68 33.32 -6.22 11.56
C GLY A 68 31.86 -6.06 11.14
N ALA A 69 30.96 -5.80 12.09
CA ALA A 69 29.59 -5.37 11.78
C ALA A 69 29.55 -3.91 11.32
N LEU A 70 28.53 -3.57 10.54
CA LEU A 70 28.24 -2.22 10.07
C LEU A 70 26.97 -1.69 10.74
N PHE A 71 26.97 -0.40 11.07
CA PHE A 71 25.87 0.26 11.76
C PHE A 71 25.32 1.41 10.92
N PHE A 72 23.99 1.42 10.80
CA PHE A 72 23.22 2.55 10.28
C PHE A 72 22.33 3.03 11.42
N PRO A 73 22.73 4.11 12.13
CA PRO A 73 22.06 4.53 13.35
C PRO A 73 20.70 5.18 13.03
N ASP A 74 19.80 5.10 13.99
CA ASP A 74 18.57 5.89 13.95
C ASP A 74 18.86 7.38 14.16
N LEU A 75 18.03 8.24 13.57
CA LEU A 75 18.17 9.69 13.68
C LEU A 75 17.26 10.22 14.81
N PRO A 76 17.79 11.02 15.74
CA PRO A 76 16.99 11.49 16.85
C PRO A 76 15.92 12.48 16.38
N ASN A 77 14.76 12.45 17.04
CA ASN A 77 13.64 13.38 16.87
C ASN A 77 12.87 13.29 15.53
N LEU A 78 13.04 12.21 14.76
CA LEU A 78 12.12 11.93 13.66
C LEU A 78 10.78 11.42 14.20
N PRO A 79 9.64 11.88 13.64
CA PRO A 79 8.33 11.36 14.03
C PRO A 79 7.97 10.04 13.34
N TYR A 80 8.88 9.46 12.55
CA TYR A 80 8.73 8.21 11.81
C TYR A 80 10.02 7.38 11.90
N SER A 81 9.89 6.06 11.73
CA SER A 81 11.02 5.12 11.73
C SER A 81 11.62 5.00 10.33
N MET A 82 12.95 5.08 10.17
CA MET A 82 13.59 4.99 8.85
C MET A 82 13.74 3.56 8.32
N TYR A 83 13.93 2.57 9.20
CA TYR A 83 14.37 1.22 8.82
C TYR A 83 13.26 0.17 9.02
N ARG A 84 12.05 0.49 8.59
CA ARG A 84 10.87 -0.34 8.87
C ARG A 84 10.93 -1.68 8.13
N GLY A 85 10.83 -2.78 8.87
CA GLY A 85 10.63 -4.13 8.30
C GLY A 85 9.16 -4.47 7.98
N ALA A 86 8.21 -3.56 8.25
CA ALA A 86 6.79 -3.83 8.05
C ALA A 86 6.03 -2.62 7.49
N LEU A 87 5.00 -2.93 6.69
CA LEU A 87 4.02 -1.96 6.20
C LEU A 87 3.21 -1.38 7.36
N TYR A 88 2.70 -0.16 7.16
CA TYR A 88 1.86 0.49 8.15
C TYR A 88 0.48 -0.18 8.25
N SER A 89 -0.11 -0.14 9.44
CA SER A 89 -1.50 -0.54 9.69
C SER A 89 -2.41 0.68 9.93
N VAL A 90 -3.73 0.49 9.82
CA VAL A 90 -4.71 1.53 10.21
C VAL A 90 -4.48 1.97 11.66
N ALA A 91 -4.28 1.01 12.58
CA ALA A 91 -4.10 1.31 14.00
C ALA A 91 -2.87 2.19 14.26
N GLU A 92 -1.79 1.96 13.51
CA GLU A 92 -0.57 2.75 13.61
C GLU A 92 -0.73 4.15 13.00
N LEU A 93 -1.23 4.25 11.77
CA LEU A 93 -1.41 5.54 11.09
C LEU A 93 -2.34 6.47 11.88
N TYR A 94 -3.36 5.91 12.52
CA TYR A 94 -4.31 6.64 13.35
C TYR A 94 -3.99 6.62 14.84
N ALA A 95 -2.78 6.24 15.25
CA ALA A 95 -2.38 6.29 16.65
C ALA A 95 -2.44 7.75 17.18
N GLY A 96 -3.34 8.00 18.15
CA GLY A 96 -3.63 9.32 18.70
C GLY A 96 -4.93 9.96 18.19
N TYR A 97 -5.59 9.37 17.19
CA TYR A 97 -6.94 9.78 16.78
C TYR A 97 -7.99 9.25 17.76
N GLU A 98 -8.97 10.09 18.10
CA GLU A 98 -10.06 9.75 19.02
C GLU A 98 -11.42 9.99 18.36
N GLN A 99 -12.17 8.91 18.13
CA GLN A 99 -13.49 8.97 17.50
C GLN A 99 -14.46 9.83 18.32
N GLY A 100 -15.16 10.75 17.67
CA GLY A 100 -16.12 11.68 18.27
C GLY A 100 -15.49 12.89 18.97
N VAL A 101 -14.16 13.01 18.97
CA VAL A 101 -13.44 14.16 19.51
C VAL A 101 -12.99 15.05 18.36
N ALA A 102 -13.62 16.22 18.22
CA ALA A 102 -13.29 17.18 17.16
C ALA A 102 -11.83 17.64 17.24
N GLY A 103 -11.15 17.65 16.10
CA GLY A 103 -9.74 18.01 15.97
C GLY A 103 -8.76 16.91 16.38
N SER A 104 -9.22 15.72 16.81
CA SER A 104 -8.33 14.64 17.23
C SER A 104 -7.51 14.06 16.08
N TYR A 105 -7.92 14.22 14.82
CA TYR A 105 -7.08 13.83 13.67
C TYR A 105 -5.73 14.55 13.69
N GLU A 106 -5.65 15.74 14.27
CA GLU A 106 -4.38 16.44 14.42
C GLU A 106 -3.36 15.69 15.30
N GLN A 107 -3.85 14.83 16.17
CA GLN A 107 -3.00 14.03 17.05
C GLN A 107 -2.66 12.68 16.43
N ALA A 108 -3.26 12.28 15.29
CA ALA A 108 -2.94 11.04 14.61
C ALA A 108 -1.47 11.02 14.15
N PHE A 109 -0.80 9.87 14.28
CA PHE A 109 0.56 9.65 13.80
C PHE A 109 0.74 10.15 12.37
N ASP A 110 -0.18 9.78 11.48
CA ASP A 110 -0.17 10.18 10.09
C ASP A 110 -0.12 11.71 9.90
N CYS A 111 -0.97 12.44 10.64
CA CYS A 111 -1.04 13.89 10.57
C CYS A 111 0.22 14.54 11.15
N ARG A 112 0.81 13.97 12.21
CA ARG A 112 2.08 14.47 12.79
C ARG A 112 3.24 14.33 11.81
N VAL A 113 3.36 13.17 11.14
CA VAL A 113 4.40 12.95 10.11
C VAL A 113 4.18 13.86 8.92
N TYR A 114 2.93 14.04 8.47
CA TYR A 114 2.60 14.98 7.40
C TYR A 114 3.04 16.42 7.71
N ARG A 115 2.81 16.90 8.93
CA ARG A 115 3.25 18.25 9.35
C ARG A 115 4.75 18.36 9.34
N HIS A 116 5.45 17.38 9.91
CA HIS A 116 6.91 17.34 9.91
C HIS A 116 7.45 17.41 8.47
N TYR A 117 6.95 16.56 7.57
CA TYR A 117 7.31 16.57 6.16
C TYR A 117 7.01 17.90 5.47
N SER A 118 5.85 18.50 5.75
CA SER A 118 5.46 19.79 5.18
C SER A 118 6.38 20.94 5.61
N GLU A 119 6.87 20.91 6.85
CA GLU A 119 7.85 21.89 7.33
C GLU A 119 9.25 21.58 6.80
N SER A 120 9.65 20.30 6.79
CA SER A 120 10.98 19.90 6.40
C SER A 120 11.27 20.21 4.93
N ARG A 121 10.29 20.08 4.03
CA ARG A 121 10.42 20.49 2.62
C ARG A 121 10.66 21.99 2.38
N LYS A 122 10.37 22.84 3.35
CA LYS A 122 10.65 24.29 3.23
C LYS A 122 12.13 24.61 3.43
N VAL A 123 12.88 23.65 3.97
CA VAL A 123 14.31 23.77 4.26
C VAL A 123 15.03 22.69 3.48
N SER A 124 16.21 22.97 2.93
CA SER A 124 17.04 21.91 2.37
C SER A 124 17.94 21.37 3.47
N ASP A 125 17.62 20.17 3.96
CA ASP A 125 18.46 19.45 4.93
C ASP A 125 18.77 18.05 4.41
N ILE A 126 20.06 17.79 4.21
CA ILE A 126 20.54 16.52 3.65
C ILE A 126 20.27 15.34 4.58
N VAL A 127 20.24 15.57 5.90
CA VAL A 127 20.03 14.50 6.88
C VAL A 127 18.58 14.04 6.82
N GLU A 128 17.63 14.96 6.85
CA GLU A 128 16.21 14.68 6.62
C GLU A 128 15.96 14.04 5.25
N ASP A 129 16.53 14.59 4.17
CA ASP A 129 16.37 14.04 2.82
C ASP A 129 16.82 12.57 2.76
N LEU A 130 17.99 12.26 3.33
CA LEU A 130 18.49 10.90 3.41
C LEU A 130 17.59 10.00 4.26
N ALA A 131 17.07 10.52 5.39
CA ALA A 131 16.15 9.79 6.26
C ALA A 131 14.88 9.36 5.54
N GLN A 132 14.26 10.28 4.80
CA GLN A 132 13.06 10.00 4.00
C GLN A 132 13.33 8.97 2.90
N ARG A 133 14.51 9.01 2.27
CA ARG A 133 14.91 8.03 1.24
C ARG A 133 15.13 6.64 1.80
N ILE A 134 15.75 6.55 2.98
CA ILE A 134 15.93 5.28 3.68
C ILE A 134 14.56 4.72 4.08
N HIS A 135 13.66 5.56 4.62
CA HIS A 135 12.28 5.17 4.89
C HIS A 135 11.58 4.61 3.66
N ASP A 136 11.59 5.34 2.55
CA ASP A 136 10.91 4.91 1.33
C ASP A 136 11.50 3.61 0.77
N HIS A 137 12.82 3.43 0.87
CA HIS A 137 13.47 2.17 0.52
C HIS A 137 12.99 1.01 1.41
N ALA A 138 12.91 1.22 2.72
CA ALA A 138 12.43 0.22 3.68
C ALA A 138 10.96 -0.15 3.39
N ILE A 139 10.10 0.83 3.07
CA ILE A 139 8.71 0.57 2.68
C ILE A 139 8.62 -0.24 1.39
N THR A 140 9.45 0.06 0.38
CA THR A 140 9.49 -0.75 -0.85
C THR A 140 9.91 -2.18 -0.56
N ASN A 141 10.94 -2.39 0.26
CA ASN A 141 11.38 -3.73 0.64
C ASN A 141 10.28 -4.48 1.40
N ALA A 142 9.62 -3.84 2.37
CA ALA A 142 8.48 -4.42 3.09
C ALA A 142 7.29 -4.74 2.16
N LEU A 143 7.02 -3.90 1.16
CA LEU A 143 5.98 -4.16 0.15
C LEU A 143 6.33 -5.36 -0.72
N GLU A 144 7.58 -5.46 -1.18
CA GLU A 144 8.05 -6.61 -1.97
C GLU A 144 7.97 -7.91 -1.18
N ASN A 145 8.41 -7.91 0.08
CA ASN A 145 8.28 -9.05 0.98
C ASN A 145 6.81 -9.44 1.15
N TRP A 146 5.94 -8.47 1.45
CA TRP A 146 4.50 -8.70 1.60
C TRP A 146 3.84 -9.26 0.34
N LEU A 147 4.26 -8.81 -0.85
CA LEU A 147 3.76 -9.33 -2.13
C LEU A 147 4.29 -10.73 -2.46
N ALA A 148 5.47 -11.09 -1.95
CA ALA A 148 6.04 -12.42 -2.11
C ALA A 148 5.42 -13.46 -1.16
N GLU A 149 4.68 -13.04 -0.13
CA GLU A 149 3.96 -13.89 0.81
C GLU A 149 2.72 -14.56 0.20
N GLY A 150 2.96 -15.51 -0.70
CA GLY A 150 1.92 -16.26 -1.40
C GLY A 150 1.65 -15.72 -2.80
N GLU A 151 0.70 -16.34 -3.51
CA GLU A 151 0.36 -15.95 -4.87
C GLU A 151 -0.73 -14.87 -4.87
N HIS A 152 -0.32 -13.61 -4.74
CA HIS A 152 -1.24 -12.48 -4.80
C HIS A 152 -1.60 -12.10 -6.24
N LYS A 153 -2.88 -12.25 -6.59
CA LYS A 153 -3.44 -11.69 -7.83
C LYS A 153 -3.81 -10.24 -7.61
N VAL A 154 -2.86 -9.33 -7.75
CA VAL A 154 -3.11 -7.91 -7.45
C VAL A 154 -3.88 -7.23 -8.58
N ALA A 155 -5.08 -6.76 -8.27
CA ALA A 155 -5.91 -5.92 -9.14
C ALA A 155 -5.98 -4.51 -8.55
N SER A 156 -5.49 -3.53 -9.30
CA SER A 156 -5.48 -2.14 -8.84
C SER A 156 -6.77 -1.43 -9.22
N VAL A 157 -7.27 -0.54 -8.36
CA VAL A 157 -8.40 0.34 -8.67
C VAL A 157 -7.98 1.80 -8.49
N MET A 158 -8.05 2.54 -9.59
CA MET A 158 -7.77 3.97 -9.65
C MET A 158 -9.06 4.76 -9.78
N GLY A 159 -9.06 6.00 -9.29
CA GLY A 159 -10.22 6.88 -9.40
C GLY A 159 -10.11 8.14 -8.57
N GLY A 160 -11.12 9.01 -8.66
CA GLY A 160 -11.11 10.30 -7.98
C GLY A 160 -11.16 10.21 -6.45
N HIS A 161 -10.20 10.87 -5.79
CA HIS A 161 -10.19 11.13 -4.34
C HIS A 161 -11.45 11.88 -3.84
N ALA A 162 -12.03 12.74 -4.68
CA ALA A 162 -13.19 13.58 -4.35
C ALA A 162 -14.56 12.90 -4.56
N LEU A 163 -14.59 11.60 -4.87
CA LEU A 163 -15.84 10.86 -5.04
C LEU A 163 -16.63 10.83 -3.72
N SER A 164 -17.83 11.39 -3.72
CA SER A 164 -18.68 11.47 -2.52
C SER A 164 -19.12 10.08 -2.05
N ARG A 165 -19.10 9.83 -0.73
CA ARG A 165 -19.58 8.55 -0.14
C ARG A 165 -21.08 8.33 -0.33
N ALA A 166 -21.82 9.37 -0.70
CA ALA A 166 -23.24 9.29 -1.05
C ALA A 166 -23.49 9.12 -2.56
N ASP A 167 -22.44 9.11 -3.38
CA ASP A 167 -22.55 8.98 -4.84
C ASP A 167 -22.85 7.51 -5.23
N PRO A 168 -23.77 7.25 -6.18
CA PRO A 168 -23.99 5.90 -6.71
C PRO A 168 -22.72 5.22 -7.22
N MET A 169 -21.79 5.97 -7.82
CA MET A 169 -20.51 5.45 -8.29
C MET A 169 -19.63 4.97 -7.13
N TYR A 170 -19.68 5.61 -5.96
CA TYR A 170 -18.96 5.13 -4.77
C TYR A 170 -19.45 3.73 -4.38
N ARG A 171 -20.76 3.53 -4.38
CA ARG A 171 -21.37 2.21 -4.14
C ARG A 171 -20.97 1.19 -5.19
N THR A 172 -20.92 1.56 -6.47
CA THR A 172 -20.46 0.66 -7.54
C THR A 172 -19.00 0.25 -7.35
N VAL A 173 -18.12 1.20 -7.01
CA VAL A 173 -16.70 0.90 -6.74
C VAL A 173 -16.53 0.04 -5.48
N ALA A 174 -17.36 0.25 -4.45
CA ALA A 174 -17.36 -0.62 -3.27
C ALA A 174 -17.79 -2.06 -3.60
N LYS A 175 -18.79 -2.23 -4.45
CA LYS A 175 -19.17 -3.57 -4.95
C LYS A 175 -18.07 -4.19 -5.79
N LEU A 176 -17.42 -3.42 -6.66
CA LEU A 176 -16.26 -3.90 -7.42
C LEU A 176 -15.15 -4.42 -6.51
N GLY A 177 -14.77 -3.68 -5.47
CA GLY A 177 -13.78 -4.13 -4.50
C GLY A 177 -14.18 -5.42 -3.78
N HIS A 178 -15.47 -5.55 -3.43
CA HIS A 178 -16.03 -6.74 -2.79
C HIS A 178 -15.95 -7.98 -3.70
N GLU A 179 -16.41 -7.87 -4.95
CA GLU A 179 -16.41 -8.96 -5.92
C GLU A 179 -15.00 -9.35 -6.39
N LEU A 180 -14.08 -8.38 -6.54
CA LEU A 180 -12.67 -8.66 -6.82
C LEU A 180 -12.04 -9.52 -5.71
N THR A 181 -12.26 -9.15 -4.45
CA THR A 181 -11.73 -9.91 -3.32
C THR A 181 -12.36 -11.31 -3.23
N LEU A 182 -13.68 -11.45 -3.45
CA LEU A 182 -14.33 -12.75 -3.54
C LEU A 182 -13.81 -13.62 -4.68
N ALA A 183 -13.42 -13.01 -5.81
CA ALA A 183 -12.78 -13.69 -6.93
C ALA A 183 -11.30 -14.06 -6.67
N GLY A 184 -10.76 -13.74 -5.49
CA GLY A 184 -9.40 -14.08 -5.10
C GLY A 184 -8.34 -13.05 -5.51
N PHE A 185 -8.75 -11.83 -5.87
CA PHE A 185 -7.82 -10.74 -6.12
C PHE A 185 -7.47 -9.99 -4.84
N CYS A 186 -6.21 -9.59 -4.72
CA CYS A 186 -5.77 -8.61 -3.73
C CYS A 186 -6.02 -7.20 -4.30
N VAL A 187 -6.91 -6.45 -3.67
CA VAL A 187 -7.21 -5.07 -4.11
C VAL A 187 -6.06 -4.14 -3.74
N ALA A 188 -5.58 -3.38 -4.72
CA ALA A 188 -4.58 -2.34 -4.53
C ALA A 188 -5.11 -0.96 -4.95
N THR A 189 -4.78 0.10 -4.21
CA THR A 189 -5.13 1.47 -4.62
C THR A 189 -4.08 2.49 -4.19
N GLY A 190 -4.26 3.74 -4.63
CA GLY A 190 -3.48 4.87 -4.15
C GLY A 190 -3.71 5.27 -2.68
N GLY A 191 -4.65 4.64 -1.99
CA GLY A 191 -4.81 4.72 -0.54
C GLY A 191 -5.61 5.88 0.04
N GLY A 192 -5.99 6.89 -0.75
CA GLY A 192 -6.76 8.05 -0.28
C GLY A 192 -8.28 7.80 -0.13
N PRO A 193 -9.07 8.87 0.07
CA PRO A 193 -10.53 8.81 0.14
C PRO A 193 -11.17 8.58 -1.26
N GLY A 194 -12.51 8.58 -1.31
CA GLY A 194 -13.25 8.48 -2.57
C GLY A 194 -13.21 7.09 -3.17
N ALA A 195 -12.91 6.97 -4.48
CA ALA A 195 -12.91 5.68 -5.17
C ALA A 195 -11.92 4.67 -4.55
N MET A 196 -10.76 5.15 -4.08
CA MET A 196 -9.75 4.32 -3.43
C MET A 196 -10.27 3.72 -2.12
N GLU A 197 -10.91 4.54 -1.28
CA GLU A 197 -11.57 4.09 -0.06
C GLU A 197 -12.72 3.12 -0.35
N ALA A 198 -13.55 3.40 -1.35
CA ALA A 198 -14.67 2.54 -1.72
C ALA A 198 -14.19 1.13 -2.07
N SER A 199 -13.13 1.00 -2.89
CA SER A 199 -12.54 -0.29 -3.25
C SER A 199 -12.08 -1.06 -2.01
N HIS A 200 -11.43 -0.39 -1.07
CA HIS A 200 -10.98 -1.02 0.18
C HIS A 200 -12.12 -1.36 1.13
N LEU A 201 -13.20 -0.56 1.18
CA LEU A 201 -14.42 -0.91 1.91
C LEU A 201 -15.00 -2.22 1.39
N GLY A 202 -15.08 -2.36 0.07
CA GLY A 202 -15.50 -3.59 -0.59
C GLY A 202 -14.66 -4.80 -0.17
N ALA A 203 -13.34 -4.68 -0.30
CA ALA A 203 -12.38 -5.73 0.08
C ALA A 203 -12.49 -6.09 1.57
N TYR A 204 -12.63 -5.09 2.45
CA TYR A 204 -12.78 -5.25 3.89
C TYR A 204 -14.05 -6.02 4.28
N LEU A 205 -15.11 -5.90 3.50
CA LEU A 205 -16.40 -6.57 3.73
C LEU A 205 -16.62 -7.78 2.81
N ALA A 206 -15.61 -8.24 2.07
CA ALA A 206 -15.75 -9.30 1.07
C ALA A 206 -16.33 -10.61 1.65
N THR A 207 -15.93 -10.98 2.87
CA THR A 207 -16.43 -12.17 3.57
C THR A 207 -17.82 -12.01 4.18
N ARG A 208 -18.45 -10.84 4.00
CA ARG A 208 -19.76 -10.47 4.53
C ARG A 208 -20.80 -10.37 3.42
N GLY A 209 -22.07 -10.49 3.82
CA GLY A 209 -23.19 -10.43 2.88
C GLY A 209 -23.40 -9.02 2.31
N SER A 210 -24.07 -8.95 1.15
CA SER A 210 -24.40 -7.67 0.50
C SER A 210 -25.20 -6.72 1.41
N GLU A 211 -26.07 -7.24 2.29
CA GLU A 211 -26.82 -6.43 3.25
C GLU A 211 -25.90 -5.66 4.22
N GLU A 212 -24.79 -6.26 4.66
CA GLU A 212 -23.83 -5.61 5.56
C GLU A 212 -23.00 -4.55 4.82
N LEU A 213 -22.64 -4.80 3.55
CA LEU A 213 -22.01 -3.79 2.69
C LEU A 213 -22.92 -2.56 2.54
N GLU A 214 -24.22 -2.78 2.31
CA GLU A 214 -25.19 -1.69 2.22
C GLU A 214 -25.38 -0.93 3.53
N ALA A 215 -25.35 -1.63 4.67
CA ALA A 215 -25.39 -1.00 5.99
C ALA A 215 -24.14 -0.12 6.22
N ALA A 216 -22.95 -0.60 5.85
CA ALA A 216 -21.71 0.17 5.93
C ALA A 216 -21.74 1.43 5.05
N LEU A 217 -22.20 1.30 3.80
CA LEU A 217 -22.38 2.43 2.88
C LEU A 217 -23.35 3.48 3.45
N ALA A 218 -24.43 3.05 4.10
CA ALA A 218 -25.39 3.95 4.75
C ALA A 218 -24.78 4.72 5.93
N VAL A 219 -23.83 4.14 6.66
CA VAL A 219 -23.06 4.84 7.71
C VAL A 219 -22.14 5.89 7.08
N LEU A 220 -21.38 5.52 6.06
CA LEU A 220 -20.43 6.40 5.38
C LEU A 220 -21.12 7.59 4.69
N ALA A 221 -22.32 7.38 4.14
CA ALA A 221 -23.12 8.43 3.51
C ALA A 221 -23.54 9.56 4.47
N ARG A 222 -23.45 9.37 5.80
CA ARG A 222 -23.69 10.42 6.80
C ARG A 222 -22.62 11.53 6.76
N ALA A 223 -21.42 11.19 6.27
CA ALA A 223 -20.29 12.12 6.11
C ALA A 223 -19.77 12.05 4.66
N PRO A 224 -20.53 12.58 3.69
CA PRO A 224 -20.28 12.31 2.26
C PRO A 224 -19.01 12.94 1.70
N GLY A 225 -18.57 14.07 2.28
CA GLY A 225 -17.40 14.82 1.84
C GLY A 225 -16.11 14.46 2.59
N MET A 226 -14.99 15.02 2.12
CA MET A 226 -13.68 14.89 2.77
C MET A 226 -13.47 15.83 3.96
N LEU A 227 -14.29 16.88 4.07
CA LEU A 227 -14.20 17.86 5.14
C LEU A 227 -15.55 17.98 5.87
N PRO A 228 -15.54 18.14 7.20
CA PRO A 228 -14.36 18.06 8.08
C PRO A 228 -13.81 16.62 8.16
N THR A 229 -12.48 16.48 8.25
CA THR A 229 -11.80 15.18 8.21
C THR A 229 -12.28 14.22 9.31
N ASP A 230 -12.45 14.74 10.52
CA ASP A 230 -12.91 13.93 11.66
C ASP A 230 -14.27 13.28 11.40
N ALA A 231 -15.19 13.94 10.68
CA ALA A 231 -16.55 13.44 10.50
C ALA A 231 -16.60 12.18 9.62
N TRP A 232 -15.82 12.13 8.54
CA TRP A 232 -15.79 10.93 7.70
C TRP A 232 -14.94 9.83 8.30
N LEU A 233 -13.87 10.17 9.03
CA LEU A 233 -13.11 9.19 9.83
C LEU A 233 -14.00 8.58 10.92
N ASP A 234 -14.81 9.39 11.61
CA ASP A 234 -15.75 8.91 12.62
C ASP A 234 -16.71 7.87 12.02
N ALA A 235 -17.27 8.15 10.85
CA ALA A 235 -18.13 7.20 10.14
C ALA A 235 -17.36 5.93 9.73
N ALA A 236 -16.12 6.05 9.25
CA ALA A 236 -15.32 4.90 8.85
C ALA A 236 -14.93 4.00 10.03
N PHE A 237 -14.55 4.59 11.18
CA PHE A 237 -14.30 3.84 12.40
C PHE A 237 -15.58 3.28 13.03
N GLU A 238 -16.74 3.91 12.85
CA GLU A 238 -18.04 3.31 13.20
C GLU A 238 -18.27 2.02 12.40
N VAL A 239 -18.05 2.04 11.08
CA VAL A 239 -18.14 0.84 10.22
C VAL A 239 -17.19 -0.26 10.71
N ARG A 240 -15.92 0.07 11.00
CA ARG A 240 -14.95 -0.92 11.53
C ARG A 240 -15.38 -1.51 12.87
N LYS A 241 -16.04 -0.72 13.73
CA LYS A 241 -16.59 -1.20 15.02
C LYS A 241 -17.81 -2.08 14.83
N MET A 242 -18.67 -1.76 13.86
CA MET A 242 -19.85 -2.57 13.53
C MET A 242 -19.46 -3.90 12.88
N PHE A 243 -18.42 -3.90 12.06
CA PHE A 243 -18.01 -5.03 11.24
C PHE A 243 -16.52 -5.36 11.44
N PRO A 244 -16.09 -5.75 12.64
CA PRO A 244 -14.68 -6.08 12.89
C PRO A 244 -14.23 -7.23 11.99
N MET A 245 -13.00 -7.13 11.47
CA MET A 245 -12.36 -8.22 10.72
C MET A 245 -12.01 -9.35 11.70
N ALA A 246 -12.48 -10.55 11.42
CA ALA A 246 -12.09 -11.73 12.18
C ALA A 246 -10.72 -12.24 11.69
N PRO A 247 -9.82 -12.73 12.58
CA PRO A 247 -8.48 -13.19 12.18
C PRO A 247 -8.48 -14.22 11.04
N GLU A 248 -9.48 -15.09 10.99
CA GLU A 248 -9.65 -16.09 9.93
C GLU A 248 -9.93 -15.51 8.54
N HIS A 249 -10.38 -14.25 8.47
CA HIS A 249 -10.70 -13.55 7.21
C HIS A 249 -9.60 -12.59 6.78
N GLU A 250 -8.60 -12.32 7.63
CA GLU A 250 -7.54 -11.37 7.33
C GLU A 250 -6.82 -11.71 6.03
N SER A 251 -6.53 -12.99 5.79
CA SER A 251 -5.84 -13.46 4.57
C SER A 251 -6.66 -13.26 3.30
N THR A 252 -7.98 -13.53 3.36
CA THR A 252 -8.91 -13.35 2.23
C THR A 252 -9.14 -11.88 1.93
N CYS A 253 -9.33 -11.06 2.95
CA CYS A 253 -9.61 -9.63 2.82
C CYS A 253 -8.35 -8.76 2.73
N ARG A 254 -7.16 -9.36 2.50
CA ARG A 254 -5.91 -8.61 2.31
C ARG A 254 -6.07 -7.62 1.16
N SER A 255 -5.69 -6.38 1.42
CA SER A 255 -5.65 -5.30 0.44
C SER A 255 -4.54 -4.30 0.80
N ILE A 256 -3.92 -3.71 -0.21
CA ILE A 256 -2.78 -2.81 -0.06
C ILE A 256 -3.10 -1.39 -0.56
N ALA A 257 -2.85 -0.40 0.29
CA ALA A 257 -2.93 1.00 -0.07
C ALA A 257 -1.51 1.58 -0.25
N VAL A 258 -1.30 2.40 -1.28
CA VAL A 258 0.00 3.03 -1.58
C VAL A 258 -0.10 4.56 -1.53
N PRO A 259 -0.33 5.16 -0.34
CA PRO A 259 -0.48 6.61 -0.19
C PRO A 259 0.87 7.35 -0.13
N THR A 260 0.83 8.68 -0.10
CA THR A 260 2.00 9.53 0.11
C THR A 260 1.70 10.66 1.09
N TRP A 261 2.71 11.14 1.83
CA TRP A 261 2.60 12.39 2.60
C TRP A 261 2.66 13.65 1.74
N LEU A 262 3.01 13.57 0.45
CA LEU A 262 2.88 14.69 -0.48
C LEU A 262 1.43 15.19 -0.55
N TYR A 263 0.49 14.25 -0.58
CA TYR A 263 -0.94 14.51 -0.55
C TYR A 263 -1.52 14.31 0.85
N GLY A 264 -0.83 14.73 1.91
CA GLY A 264 -1.31 14.52 3.29
C GLY A 264 -2.61 15.27 3.67
N HIS A 265 -3.14 16.11 2.78
CA HIS A 265 -4.51 16.64 2.88
C HIS A 265 -5.58 15.62 2.41
N GLU A 266 -5.15 14.49 1.86
CA GLU A 266 -5.92 13.29 1.57
C GLU A 266 -5.47 12.19 2.56
N PRO A 267 -6.05 12.12 3.77
CA PRO A 267 -5.68 11.09 4.73
C PRO A 267 -5.90 9.69 4.14
N PRO A 268 -5.07 8.69 4.52
CA PRO A 268 -5.28 7.31 4.12
C PRO A 268 -6.72 6.84 4.40
N ASN A 269 -7.25 5.91 3.64
CA ASN A 269 -8.54 5.32 4.00
C ASN A 269 -8.42 4.43 5.25
N ALA A 270 -9.53 4.17 5.94
CA ALA A 270 -9.53 3.34 7.14
C ALA A 270 -9.80 1.85 6.87
N PHE A 271 -9.94 1.41 5.61
CA PHE A 271 -10.40 0.06 5.28
C PHE A 271 -9.31 -0.87 4.75
N ALA A 272 -8.24 -0.32 4.15
CA ALA A 272 -7.13 -1.12 3.69
C ALA A 272 -6.46 -1.85 4.85
N THR A 273 -6.04 -3.09 4.62
CA THR A 273 -5.37 -3.89 5.65
C THR A 273 -3.92 -3.43 5.90
N HIS A 274 -3.22 -3.00 4.84
CA HIS A 274 -1.81 -2.62 4.87
C HIS A 274 -1.59 -1.34 4.04
N PHE A 275 -0.57 -0.56 4.42
CA PHE A 275 -0.22 0.69 3.76
C PHE A 275 1.28 0.78 3.49
N ALA A 276 1.64 0.87 2.20
CA ALA A 276 2.97 1.27 1.75
C ALA A 276 2.96 2.79 1.55
N LYS A 277 3.15 3.55 2.64
CA LYS A 277 3.08 5.01 2.60
C LYS A 277 4.45 5.61 2.34
N TYR A 278 4.57 6.49 1.35
CA TYR A 278 5.85 7.05 0.89
C TYR A 278 5.98 8.56 1.13
N PHE A 279 7.20 9.07 1.26
CA PHE A 279 7.50 10.49 1.12
C PHE A 279 7.60 10.91 -0.34
N ASP A 280 8.34 10.15 -1.16
CA ASP A 280 8.48 10.43 -2.58
C ASP A 280 7.28 9.93 -3.39
N ASN A 281 6.59 10.87 -4.00
CA ASN A 281 5.44 10.60 -4.84
C ASN A 281 5.78 9.89 -6.15
N SER A 282 6.96 10.07 -6.73
CA SER A 282 7.38 9.39 -7.96
C SER A 282 7.47 7.88 -7.76
N VAL A 283 8.05 7.43 -6.64
CA VAL A 283 8.11 6.02 -6.27
C VAL A 283 6.70 5.47 -6.04
N ARG A 284 5.84 6.24 -5.36
CA ARG A 284 4.44 5.87 -5.12
C ARG A 284 3.63 5.73 -6.41
N GLU A 285 3.73 6.69 -7.33
CA GLU A 285 2.94 6.72 -8.57
C GLU A 285 3.30 5.56 -9.49
N GLU A 286 4.60 5.28 -9.63
CA GLU A 286 5.04 4.12 -10.40
C GLU A 286 4.68 2.80 -9.68
N GLY A 287 4.94 2.73 -8.37
CA GLY A 287 4.81 1.50 -7.58
C GLY A 287 3.38 0.95 -7.57
N VAL A 288 2.36 1.80 -7.41
CA VAL A 288 0.96 1.33 -7.37
C VAL A 288 0.48 0.73 -8.70
N LEU A 289 1.02 1.20 -9.83
CA LEU A 289 0.76 0.64 -11.16
C LEU A 289 1.57 -0.65 -11.35
N ALA A 290 2.83 -0.64 -10.94
CA ALA A 290 3.76 -1.77 -11.07
C ALA A 290 3.29 -3.04 -10.33
N ILE A 291 2.53 -2.88 -9.24
CA ILE A 291 1.97 -4.04 -8.52
C ILE A 291 0.68 -4.56 -9.13
N GLY A 292 -0.05 -3.77 -9.93
CA GLY A 292 -1.35 -4.09 -10.54
C GLY A 292 -1.32 -5.10 -11.70
N MET A 293 -0.51 -6.16 -11.57
CA MET A 293 -0.16 -7.07 -12.66
C MET A 293 -1.31 -7.94 -13.18
N TYR A 294 -2.41 -8.06 -12.44
CA TYR A 294 -3.61 -8.77 -12.89
C TYR A 294 -4.69 -7.85 -13.46
N GLY A 295 -4.40 -6.55 -13.53
CA GLY A 295 -5.21 -5.55 -14.20
C GLY A 295 -5.47 -4.33 -13.33
N ILE A 296 -5.77 -3.23 -14.02
CA ILE A 296 -6.07 -1.94 -13.41
C ILE A 296 -7.46 -1.50 -13.86
N VAL A 297 -8.33 -1.23 -12.89
CA VAL A 297 -9.67 -0.67 -13.13
C VAL A 297 -9.64 0.83 -12.88
N PHE A 298 -10.01 1.61 -13.90
CA PHE A 298 -10.09 3.07 -13.86
C PHE A 298 -11.54 3.52 -13.68
N ALA A 299 -11.91 3.83 -12.44
CA ALA A 299 -13.17 4.50 -12.12
C ALA A 299 -13.09 6.02 -12.44
N PRO A 300 -14.23 6.72 -12.62
CA PRO A 300 -14.22 8.13 -13.01
C PRO A 300 -13.32 9.00 -12.12
N GLY A 301 -12.47 9.79 -12.76
CA GLY A 301 -11.39 10.52 -12.09
C GLY A 301 -10.89 11.75 -12.85
N SER A 302 -10.03 12.53 -12.20
CA SER A 302 -9.50 13.78 -12.75
C SER A 302 -8.08 13.61 -13.30
N ALA A 303 -7.26 14.67 -13.26
CA ALA A 303 -5.92 14.69 -13.84
C ALA A 303 -5.03 13.52 -13.37
N GLY A 304 -5.04 13.19 -12.07
CA GLY A 304 -4.26 12.06 -11.52
C GLY A 304 -4.62 10.73 -12.17
N THR A 305 -5.91 10.39 -12.21
CA THR A 305 -6.38 9.14 -12.85
C THR A 305 -6.06 9.09 -14.34
N ILE A 306 -6.14 10.22 -15.04
CA ILE A 306 -5.76 10.29 -16.47
C ILE A 306 -4.26 10.09 -16.65
N GLN A 307 -3.43 10.66 -15.77
CA GLN A 307 -2.00 10.41 -15.76
C GLN A 307 -1.70 8.92 -15.56
N GLU A 308 -2.33 8.29 -14.57
CA GLU A 308 -2.21 6.85 -14.29
C GLU A 308 -2.59 5.99 -15.50
N ILE A 309 -3.67 6.32 -16.22
CA ILE A 309 -4.08 5.63 -17.45
C ILE A 309 -2.96 5.64 -18.50
N PHE A 310 -2.35 6.80 -18.75
CA PHE A 310 -1.30 6.90 -19.78
C PHE A 310 0.06 6.35 -19.32
N GLN A 311 0.34 6.34 -18.03
CA GLN A 311 1.50 5.64 -17.47
C GLN A 311 1.37 4.13 -17.67
N ASP A 312 0.23 3.54 -17.32
CA ASP A 312 -0.04 2.11 -17.53
C ASP A 312 -0.09 1.75 -19.02
N ALA A 313 -0.70 2.58 -19.87
CA ALA A 313 -0.68 2.40 -21.31
C ALA A 313 0.76 2.36 -21.88
N ALA A 314 1.65 3.23 -21.38
CA ALA A 314 3.05 3.24 -21.79
C ALA A 314 3.79 1.98 -21.31
N GLN A 315 3.58 1.56 -20.06
CA GLN A 315 4.16 0.33 -19.52
C GLN A 315 3.73 -0.90 -20.33
N ASN A 316 2.44 -0.97 -20.69
CA ASN A 316 1.88 -2.01 -21.55
C ASN A 316 2.40 -1.96 -22.99
N HIS A 317 2.55 -0.77 -23.56
CA HIS A 317 3.10 -0.60 -24.91
C HIS A 317 4.55 -1.07 -25.01
N TYR A 318 5.37 -0.78 -23.99
CA TYR A 318 6.78 -1.18 -23.94
C TYR A 318 7.03 -2.54 -23.29
N ASN A 319 5.97 -3.22 -22.81
CA ASN A 319 6.08 -4.47 -22.07
C ASN A 319 7.09 -4.40 -20.91
N THR A 320 7.09 -3.29 -20.17
CA THR A 320 8.14 -2.94 -19.19
C THR A 320 8.35 -4.02 -18.12
N TYR A 321 7.27 -4.68 -17.69
CA TYR A 321 7.31 -5.75 -16.69
C TYR A 321 7.26 -7.17 -17.29
N GLY A 322 7.47 -7.29 -18.60
CA GLY A 322 7.49 -8.56 -19.33
C GLY A 322 6.11 -9.19 -19.58
N HIS A 323 5.04 -8.53 -19.16
CA HIS A 323 3.66 -8.91 -19.46
C HIS A 323 2.79 -7.67 -19.67
N VAL A 324 1.75 -7.80 -20.49
CA VAL A 324 0.69 -6.80 -20.60
C VAL A 324 -0.38 -7.05 -19.53
N SER A 325 -0.80 -6.01 -18.82
CA SER A 325 -1.90 -6.03 -17.83
C SER A 325 -3.22 -5.61 -18.47
N PRO A 326 -4.38 -6.12 -18.00
CA PRO A 326 -5.68 -5.58 -18.40
C PRO A 326 -5.89 -4.13 -17.97
N MET A 327 -6.41 -3.32 -18.88
CA MET A 327 -6.83 -1.94 -18.61
C MET A 327 -8.35 -1.87 -18.73
N VAL A 328 -9.03 -1.73 -17.59
CA VAL A 328 -10.49 -1.80 -17.51
C VAL A 328 -11.06 -0.45 -17.11
N PHE A 329 -12.07 0.03 -17.81
CA PHE A 329 -12.68 1.34 -17.58
C PHE A 329 -14.09 1.16 -17.03
N LEU A 330 -14.32 1.67 -15.82
CA LEU A 330 -15.63 1.71 -15.19
C LEU A 330 -16.28 3.07 -15.47
N GLY A 331 -17.51 3.08 -15.99
CA GLY A 331 -18.24 4.30 -16.34
C GLY A 331 -18.12 4.64 -17.82
N LYS A 332 -18.89 3.93 -18.65
CA LYS A 332 -18.79 3.99 -20.12
C LYS A 332 -18.93 5.40 -20.66
N LYS A 333 -20.04 6.06 -20.32
CA LYS A 333 -20.31 7.44 -20.74
C LYS A 333 -19.18 8.39 -20.35
N TYR A 334 -18.63 8.24 -19.15
CA TYR A 334 -17.58 9.11 -18.65
C TYR A 334 -16.33 9.03 -19.53
N TRP A 335 -15.90 7.81 -19.87
CA TRP A 335 -14.66 7.57 -20.59
C TRP A 335 -14.78 7.61 -22.12
N THR A 336 -16.01 7.63 -22.68
CA THR A 336 -16.24 7.75 -24.13
C THR A 336 -16.79 9.10 -24.57
N GLU A 337 -17.51 9.81 -23.71
CA GLU A 337 -18.19 11.07 -24.05
C GLU A 337 -17.67 12.25 -23.22
N ASP A 338 -17.77 12.18 -21.88
CA ASP A 338 -17.46 13.32 -21.01
C ASP A 338 -15.95 13.63 -21.00
N LYS A 339 -15.12 12.58 -20.96
CA LYS A 339 -13.66 12.60 -21.08
C LYS A 339 -13.23 11.43 -21.96
N PRO A 340 -13.15 11.60 -23.30
CA PRO A 340 -13.00 10.52 -24.26
C PRO A 340 -11.57 9.93 -24.31
N VAL A 341 -11.08 9.46 -23.17
CA VAL A 341 -9.77 8.82 -23.03
C VAL A 341 -9.80 7.43 -23.64
N TYR A 342 -10.87 6.67 -23.44
CA TYR A 342 -10.98 5.30 -23.93
C TYR A 342 -10.90 5.20 -25.46
N PRO A 343 -11.66 6.01 -26.26
CA PRO A 343 -11.52 6.00 -27.72
C PRO A 343 -10.11 6.35 -28.22
N LEU A 344 -9.38 7.23 -27.52
CA LEU A 344 -8.00 7.54 -27.85
C LEU A 344 -7.09 6.35 -27.53
N LEU A 345 -7.25 5.73 -26.36
CA LEU A 345 -6.47 4.57 -25.95
C LEU A 345 -6.68 3.37 -26.89
N GLU A 346 -7.91 3.12 -27.36
CA GLU A 346 -8.17 2.08 -28.37
C GLU A 346 -7.36 2.31 -29.65
N LYS A 347 -7.18 3.57 -30.08
CA LYS A 347 -6.35 3.90 -31.24
C LYS A 347 -4.86 3.70 -30.97
N LEU A 348 -4.40 4.03 -29.76
CA LEU A 348 -3.00 3.85 -29.35
C LEU A 348 -2.65 2.36 -29.14
N ALA A 349 -3.60 1.55 -28.73
CA ALA A 349 -3.43 0.12 -28.53
C ALA A 349 -3.48 -0.67 -29.85
N ALA A 350 -4.11 -0.13 -30.89
CA ALA A 350 -4.25 -0.82 -32.17
C ALA A 350 -2.89 -1.30 -32.73
N GLY A 351 -2.76 -2.63 -32.89
CA GLY A 351 -1.51 -3.26 -33.34
C GLY A 351 -0.57 -3.69 -32.22
N HIS A 352 -0.92 -3.46 -30.95
CA HIS A 352 -0.17 -3.89 -29.77
C HIS A 352 -0.91 -4.98 -28.99
N ASP A 353 -0.17 -5.78 -28.22
CA ASP A 353 -0.70 -6.93 -27.48
C ASP A 353 -1.73 -6.56 -26.41
N TYR A 354 -1.60 -5.39 -25.78
CA TYR A 354 -2.50 -4.96 -24.72
C TYR A 354 -3.89 -4.55 -25.24
N ALA A 355 -4.07 -4.38 -26.56
CA ALA A 355 -5.37 -4.05 -27.14
C ALA A 355 -6.47 -5.07 -26.82
N ARG A 356 -6.12 -6.35 -26.72
CA ARG A 356 -7.09 -7.43 -26.39
C ARG A 356 -7.53 -7.43 -24.92
N TRP A 357 -6.82 -6.68 -24.09
CA TRP A 357 -7.06 -6.55 -22.65
C TRP A 357 -7.57 -5.16 -22.28
N LEU A 358 -8.01 -4.37 -23.26
CA LEU A 358 -8.84 -3.19 -23.02
C LEU A 358 -10.29 -3.64 -22.81
N CYS A 359 -10.91 -3.13 -21.75
CA CYS A 359 -12.32 -3.36 -21.45
C CYS A 359 -12.97 -2.06 -20.96
N ILE A 360 -14.24 -1.85 -21.31
CA ILE A 360 -15.05 -0.77 -20.75
C ILE A 360 -16.44 -1.30 -20.45
N SER A 361 -16.89 -1.16 -19.21
CA SER A 361 -18.22 -1.60 -18.78
C SER A 361 -18.77 -0.73 -17.65
N ASP A 362 -20.08 -0.79 -17.49
CA ASP A 362 -20.80 -0.27 -16.32
C ASP A 362 -21.22 -1.40 -15.36
N ASP A 363 -21.00 -2.66 -15.75
CA ASP A 363 -21.33 -3.87 -14.98
C ASP A 363 -20.08 -4.40 -14.26
N VAL A 364 -20.20 -4.57 -12.94
CA VAL A 364 -19.12 -5.09 -12.09
C VAL A 364 -18.83 -6.55 -12.43
N ASP A 365 -19.85 -7.35 -12.73
CA ASP A 365 -19.67 -8.78 -13.00
C ASP A 365 -18.88 -8.99 -14.30
N GLU A 366 -19.16 -8.19 -15.33
CA GLU A 366 -18.38 -8.20 -16.59
C GLU A 366 -16.91 -7.83 -16.37
N ILE A 367 -16.63 -6.84 -15.52
CA ILE A 367 -15.28 -6.41 -15.17
C ILE A 367 -14.53 -7.54 -14.46
N VAL A 368 -15.16 -8.16 -13.46
CA VAL A 368 -14.56 -9.24 -12.67
C VAL A 368 -14.29 -10.47 -13.54
N GLU A 369 -15.23 -10.86 -14.40
CA GLU A 369 -15.03 -11.98 -15.33
C GLU A 369 -13.93 -11.69 -16.35
N HIS A 370 -13.80 -10.45 -16.83
CA HIS A 370 -12.70 -10.06 -17.72
C HIS A 370 -11.33 -10.23 -17.04
N LEU A 371 -11.21 -9.80 -15.78
CA LEU A 371 -9.98 -9.94 -15.01
C LEU A 371 -9.69 -11.40 -14.63
N LYS A 372 -10.72 -12.21 -14.34
CA LYS A 372 -10.57 -13.65 -14.09
C LYS A 372 -10.09 -14.43 -15.31
N ALA A 373 -10.49 -14.02 -16.51
CA ALA A 373 -10.05 -14.61 -17.76
C ALA A 373 -8.57 -14.33 -18.06
N TYR A 374 -7.99 -13.28 -17.46
CA TYR A 374 -6.59 -12.97 -17.60
C TYR A 374 -5.71 -13.95 -16.84
N THR A 375 -4.65 -14.42 -17.51
CA THR A 375 -3.56 -15.16 -16.89
C THR A 375 -2.25 -14.48 -17.23
N LYS A 376 -1.34 -14.38 -16.27
CA LYS A 376 0.02 -13.82 -16.46
C LYS A 376 0.91 -14.69 -17.37
N ALA A 377 0.34 -15.62 -18.15
CA ALA A 377 1.11 -16.53 -18.97
C ALA A 377 2.00 -15.72 -19.93
N ARG A 378 3.31 -16.04 -19.94
CA ARG A 378 4.22 -15.57 -20.98
C ARG A 378 3.66 -16.03 -22.33
N HIS A 379 3.70 -15.16 -23.33
CA HIS A 379 3.41 -15.59 -24.69
C HIS A 379 4.33 -16.77 -25.05
N PRO A 380 3.79 -17.89 -25.54
CA PRO A 380 4.62 -18.92 -26.14
C PRO A 380 5.17 -18.35 -27.45
N GLY A 381 6.44 -17.95 -27.46
CA GLY A 381 7.08 -17.33 -28.63
C GLY A 381 8.28 -16.42 -28.36
N GLU A 382 8.58 -16.12 -27.09
CA GLU A 382 9.83 -15.46 -26.68
C GLU A 382 10.86 -16.44 -26.11
#